data_AF-A0A1Y3AP29-F1
#
_entry.id   AF-A0A1Y3AP29-F1
#
_cell.length_a   1.000
_cell.length_b   1.000
_cell.length_c   1.000
_cell.angle_alpha   90.00
_cell.angle_beta   90.00
_cell.angle_gamma   90.00
#
_symmetry.space_group_name_H-M   'P 1'
#
loop_
_entity.id
_entity.type
_entity.pdbx_description
1 polymer ?
#
loop_
_entity_poly.entity_id
_entity_poly.type
_entity_poly.pdbx_seq_one_letter_code
_entity_poly.pdbx_strand_id
1 'polypeptide(L)'
;MKQFEFGNSITKADLSKNEKSIDRSLDKYLFLVIKTKLGANEHWLFPQEQYQPDIDKSLRQTAERALDKCFPPKKDKSPSVFVKFLGNCPSAVYSYRYPRQMIDEQKKFGARIFLFKCQLDVNKEGKHSAIQDETFGDRILKAENYLDYSWLTRNELCQRLPKQYWKKFGLPIYPDEFINIEQLFQSSKHRNINRLTKRLDRIKVAN
;
A
#
# COMPACT_ATOMS: atom_id res chain seq x y z
N MET A 1 34.21 -32.18 -4.14
CA MET A 1 33.53 -30.94 -3.70
C MET A 1 32.07 -31.05 -4.10
N LYS A 2 31.11 -30.78 -3.20
CA LYS A 2 29.70 -30.72 -3.59
C LYS A 2 29.48 -29.47 -4.47
N GLN A 3 28.76 -29.62 -5.58
CA GLN A 3 28.37 -28.49 -6.44
C GLN A 3 27.36 -27.61 -5.71
N PHE A 4 27.42 -26.30 -5.95
CA PHE A 4 26.50 -25.35 -5.34
C PHE A 4 25.09 -25.52 -5.91
N GLU A 5 24.08 -25.60 -5.04
CA GLU A 5 22.67 -25.67 -5.41
C GLU A 5 22.00 -24.31 -5.21
N PHE A 6 21.28 -23.84 -6.22
CA PHE A 6 20.55 -22.57 -6.15
C PHE A 6 19.33 -22.69 -5.25
N GLY A 7 18.99 -21.60 -4.54
CA GLY A 7 17.75 -21.51 -3.78
C GLY A 7 16.52 -21.50 -4.70
N ASN A 8 15.43 -22.11 -4.25
CA ASN A 8 14.16 -22.09 -4.96
C ASN A 8 13.57 -20.67 -4.98
N SER A 9 13.10 -20.24 -6.14
CA SER A 9 12.37 -18.97 -6.31
C SER A 9 10.96 -19.02 -5.70
N ILE A 10 10.37 -20.21 -5.61
CA ILE A 10 9.04 -20.46 -5.03
C ILE A 10 9.23 -20.89 -3.59
N THR A 11 8.62 -20.15 -2.66
CA THR A 11 8.71 -20.44 -1.22
C THR A 11 7.56 -21.31 -0.72
N LYS A 12 7.63 -21.75 0.54
CA LYS A 12 6.52 -22.49 1.19
C LYS A 12 5.26 -21.62 1.28
N ALA A 13 5.43 -20.33 1.55
CA ALA A 13 4.33 -19.37 1.60
C ALA A 13 3.63 -19.18 0.24
N ASP A 14 4.35 -19.34 -0.89
CA ASP A 14 3.74 -19.32 -2.22
C ASP A 14 2.88 -20.56 -2.47
N LEU A 15 3.38 -21.74 -2.06
CA LEU A 15 2.65 -23.01 -2.20
C LEU A 15 1.38 -23.03 -1.35
N SER A 16 1.44 -22.50 -0.13
CA SER A 16 0.29 -22.40 0.79
C SER A 16 -0.58 -21.17 0.55
N LYS A 17 -0.17 -20.25 -0.32
CA LYS A 17 -0.78 -18.92 -0.53
C LYS A 17 -1.00 -18.17 0.78
N ASN A 18 -0.01 -18.21 1.68
CA ASN A 18 -0.09 -17.56 2.97
C ASN A 18 0.04 -16.03 2.82
N GLU A 19 -1.10 -15.32 2.80
CA GLU A 19 -1.14 -13.84 2.68
C GLU A 19 -0.52 -13.10 3.87
N LYS A 20 -0.18 -13.78 4.96
CA LYS A 20 0.44 -13.16 6.15
C LYS A 20 1.97 -13.16 6.12
N SER A 21 2.55 -13.96 5.23
CA SER A 21 3.99 -14.08 5.06
C SER A 21 4.54 -13.02 4.11
N ILE A 22 5.75 -12.50 4.40
CA ILE A 22 6.48 -11.58 3.51
C ILE A 22 7.35 -12.32 2.50
N ASP A 23 7.63 -13.59 2.77
CA ASP A 23 8.47 -14.41 1.89
C ASP A 23 7.69 -15.03 0.72
N ARG A 24 6.45 -14.58 0.49
CA ARG A 24 5.67 -14.96 -0.69
C ARG A 24 5.96 -14.00 -1.84
N SER A 25 5.96 -14.51 -3.07
CA SER A 25 6.02 -13.72 -4.30
C SER A 25 7.22 -12.77 -4.30
N LEU A 26 8.42 -13.35 -4.10
CA LEU A 26 9.70 -12.63 -4.00
C LEU A 26 10.06 -11.80 -5.26
N ASP A 27 9.39 -12.08 -6.37
CA ASP A 27 9.48 -11.37 -7.64
C ASP A 27 8.69 -10.05 -7.66
N LYS A 28 7.77 -9.84 -6.70
CA LYS A 28 6.80 -8.73 -6.67
C LYS A 28 6.88 -7.90 -5.40
N TYR A 29 6.32 -6.71 -5.47
CA TYR A 29 6.12 -5.86 -4.30
C TYR A 29 4.88 -6.28 -3.52
N LEU A 30 5.08 -6.53 -2.23
CA LEU A 30 3.99 -6.73 -1.27
C LEU A 30 3.66 -5.44 -0.55
N PHE A 31 2.37 -5.22 -0.32
CA PHE A 31 1.86 -4.06 0.42
C PHE A 31 1.00 -4.51 1.59
N LEU A 32 1.22 -3.89 2.75
CA LEU A 32 0.45 -4.15 3.95
C LEU A 32 -0.95 -3.54 3.84
N VAL A 33 -1.97 -4.38 4.05
CA VAL A 33 -3.37 -3.96 4.16
C VAL A 33 -3.96 -4.51 5.45
N ILE A 34 -4.74 -3.68 6.12
CA ILE A 34 -5.41 -4.01 7.37
C ILE A 34 -6.92 -4.01 7.18
N LYS A 35 -7.62 -4.87 7.93
CA LYS A 35 -9.07 -4.87 8.00
C LYS A 35 -9.50 -3.88 9.07
N THR A 36 -10.17 -2.79 8.67
CA THR A 36 -10.62 -1.73 9.55
C THR A 36 -12.14 -1.58 9.51
N LYS A 37 -12.76 -1.44 10.67
CA LYS A 37 -14.19 -1.18 10.79
C LYS A 37 -14.46 0.32 10.63
N LEU A 38 -15.25 0.69 9.63
CA LEU A 38 -15.73 2.06 9.42
C LEU A 38 -17.25 2.07 9.56
N GLY A 39 -17.73 2.62 10.68
CA GLY A 39 -19.14 2.56 11.04
C GLY A 39 -19.59 1.11 11.28
N ALA A 40 -20.58 0.65 10.53
CA ALA A 40 -21.07 -0.73 10.61
C ALA A 40 -20.27 -1.72 9.74
N ASN A 41 -19.60 -1.23 8.70
CA ASN A 41 -18.99 -2.09 7.68
C ASN A 41 -17.48 -2.27 7.91
N GLU A 42 -16.97 -3.40 7.48
CA GLU A 42 -15.54 -3.71 7.48
C GLU A 42 -14.96 -3.49 6.09
N HIS A 43 -13.84 -2.77 6.03
CA HIS A 43 -13.14 -2.49 4.78
C HIS A 43 -11.66 -2.81 4.91
N TRP A 44 -11.10 -3.36 3.84
CA TRP A 44 -9.66 -3.49 3.66
C TRP A 44 -9.09 -2.15 3.23
N LEU A 45 -8.13 -1.62 3.98
CA LEU A 45 -7.53 -0.30 3.77
C LEU A 45 -6.04 -0.34 4.14
N PHE A 46 -5.29 0.65 3.67
CA PHE A 46 -3.94 0.87 4.17
C PHE A 46 -3.97 1.33 5.64
N PRO A 47 -2.91 1.02 6.42
CA PRO A 47 -2.73 1.58 7.75
C PRO A 47 -2.87 3.11 7.74
N GLN A 48 -3.79 3.63 8.55
CA GLN A 48 -4.07 5.06 8.62
C GLN A 48 -4.48 5.45 10.05
N GLU A 49 -4.13 6.67 10.42
CA GLU A 49 -4.49 7.27 11.71
C GLU A 49 -4.96 8.71 11.53
N GLN A 50 -5.77 9.19 12.47
CA GLN A 50 -6.22 10.58 12.47
C GLN A 50 -5.06 11.49 12.91
N TYR A 51 -4.81 12.57 12.16
CA TYR A 51 -3.83 13.59 12.53
C TYR A 51 -4.20 14.23 13.88
N GLN A 52 -3.25 14.23 14.82
CA GLN A 52 -3.41 14.85 16.13
C GLN A 52 -2.39 15.98 16.30
N PRO A 53 -2.82 17.25 16.33
CA PRO A 53 -1.90 18.39 16.36
C PRO A 53 -1.06 18.47 17.64
N ASP A 54 -1.54 17.87 18.74
CA ASP A 54 -0.85 17.89 20.04
C ASP A 54 0.34 16.92 20.08
N ILE A 55 0.31 15.87 19.25
CA ILE A 55 1.28 14.77 19.25
C ILE A 55 2.13 14.80 17.97
N ASP A 56 1.48 14.94 16.82
CA ASP A 56 2.12 14.86 15.52
C ASP A 56 2.53 16.26 15.05
N LYS A 57 3.83 16.47 14.78
CA LYS A 57 4.35 17.72 14.19
C LYS A 57 4.21 17.75 12.67
N SER A 58 4.02 16.60 12.04
CA SER A 58 3.89 16.47 10.59
C SER A 58 3.00 15.30 10.20
N LEU A 59 2.41 15.36 9.00
CA LEU A 59 1.62 14.24 8.44
C LEU A 59 2.43 12.94 8.30
N ARG A 60 3.75 13.06 8.09
CA ARG A 60 4.65 11.90 8.05
C ARG A 60 4.73 11.24 9.42
N GLN A 61 4.83 12.00 10.50
CA GLN A 61 4.85 11.45 11.87
C GLN A 61 3.54 10.73 12.21
N THR A 62 2.39 11.22 11.71
CA THR A 62 1.12 10.49 11.82
C THR A 62 1.18 9.13 11.10
N ALA A 63 1.86 9.05 9.95
CA ALA A 63 2.06 7.78 9.25
C ALA A 63 3.02 6.84 10.01
N GLU A 64 4.09 7.38 10.61
CA GLU A 64 4.97 6.63 11.52
C GLU A 64 4.18 6.06 12.71
N ARG A 65 3.33 6.88 13.35
CA ARG A 65 2.44 6.45 14.45
C ARG A 65 1.42 5.40 14.01
N ALA A 66 0.90 5.49 12.79
CA ALA A 66 0.02 4.46 12.24
C ALA A 66 0.73 3.11 12.09
N LEU A 67 2.00 3.11 11.70
CA LEU A 67 2.83 1.90 11.64
C LEU A 67 3.18 1.38 13.04
N ASP A 68 3.54 2.26 13.98
CA ASP A 68 3.80 1.88 15.37
C ASP A 68 2.57 1.25 16.03
N LYS A 69 1.36 1.68 15.65
CA LYS A 69 0.13 1.03 16.12
C LYS A 69 -0.06 -0.38 15.56
N CYS A 70 0.33 -0.60 14.30
CA CYS A 70 0.34 -1.93 13.66
C CYS A 70 1.41 -2.83 14.27
N PHE A 71 2.59 -2.29 14.52
CA PHE A 71 3.73 -3.02 15.02
C PHE A 71 4.25 -2.31 16.28
N PRO A 72 3.63 -2.54 17.45
CA PRO A 72 3.98 -1.82 18.67
C PRO A 72 5.45 -2.03 19.04
N PRO A 73 6.18 -0.97 19.43
CA PRO A 73 7.53 -1.11 19.93
C PRO A 73 7.54 -1.94 21.21
N LYS A 74 8.60 -2.72 21.43
CA LYS A 74 8.74 -3.53 22.64
C LYS A 74 8.98 -2.65 23.87
N LYS A 75 8.81 -3.24 25.06
CA LYS A 75 9.05 -2.59 26.38
C LYS A 75 10.42 -1.91 26.48
N ASP A 76 11.41 -2.39 25.73
CA ASP A 76 12.77 -1.84 25.69
C ASP A 76 12.94 -0.65 24.73
N LYS A 77 11.84 -0.07 24.23
CA LYS A 77 11.79 1.02 23.23
C LYS A 77 12.50 0.70 21.90
N SER A 78 12.83 -0.56 21.65
CA SER A 78 13.33 -1.01 20.36
C SER A 78 12.18 -1.08 19.34
N PRO A 79 12.39 -0.58 18.11
CA PRO A 79 11.38 -0.70 17.07
C PRO A 79 11.16 -2.18 16.76
N SER A 80 9.89 -2.57 16.66
CA SER A 80 9.46 -3.92 16.29
C SER A 80 9.88 -4.29 14.86
N VAL A 81 9.85 -3.28 13.99
CA VAL A 81 10.13 -3.36 12.56
C VAL A 81 10.93 -2.15 12.14
N PHE A 82 12.00 -2.36 11.35
CA PHE A 82 12.74 -1.27 10.74
C PHE A 82 12.11 -0.88 9.40
N VAL A 83 11.68 0.37 9.32
CA VAL A 83 11.01 0.93 8.14
C VAL A 83 11.75 2.19 7.70
N LYS A 84 11.97 2.32 6.39
CA LYS A 84 12.55 3.51 5.76
C LYS A 84 11.50 4.24 4.95
N PHE A 85 11.19 5.47 5.35
CA PHE A 85 10.32 6.35 4.57
C PHE A 85 11.07 6.91 3.36
N LEU A 86 10.40 6.94 2.20
CA LEU A 86 11.00 7.44 0.96
C LEU A 86 11.13 8.97 0.92
N GLY A 87 10.41 9.69 1.78
CA GLY A 87 10.49 11.15 1.90
C GLY A 87 9.37 11.75 2.75
N ASN A 88 9.34 13.08 2.85
CA ASN A 88 8.35 13.84 3.62
C ASN A 88 7.12 14.27 2.79
N CYS A 89 7.08 13.96 1.49
CA CYS A 89 5.99 14.33 0.60
C CYS A 89 4.97 13.18 0.49
N PRO A 90 3.65 13.45 0.60
CA PRO A 90 2.64 12.44 0.35
C PRO A 90 2.66 12.03 -1.13
N SER A 91 2.60 10.73 -1.39
CA SER A 91 2.58 10.17 -2.75
C SER A 91 1.22 10.26 -3.42
N ALA A 92 0.14 10.29 -2.65
CA ALA A 92 -1.22 10.46 -3.17
C ALA A 92 -2.17 10.97 -2.09
N VAL A 93 -3.29 11.53 -2.55
CA VAL A 93 -4.37 12.04 -1.70
C VAL A 93 -5.70 11.48 -2.15
N TYR A 94 -6.48 10.99 -1.18
CA TYR A 94 -7.86 10.56 -1.38
C TYR A 94 -8.78 11.36 -0.46
N SER A 95 -9.76 12.04 -1.06
CA SER A 95 -10.74 12.86 -0.33
C SER A 95 -12.12 12.25 -0.53
N TYR A 96 -12.88 12.12 0.55
CA TYR A 96 -14.26 11.65 0.49
C TYR A 96 -15.14 12.41 1.48
N ARG A 97 -16.43 12.47 1.16
CA ARG A 97 -17.46 13.14 1.97
C ARG A 97 -18.19 12.12 2.82
N TYR A 98 -18.51 12.46 4.06
CA TYR A 98 -19.31 11.59 4.91
C TYR A 98 -20.79 11.57 4.47
N PRO A 99 -21.55 10.51 4.79
CA PRO A 99 -23.00 10.50 4.63
C PRO A 99 -23.64 11.64 5.44
N ARG A 100 -24.76 12.20 4.95
CA ARG A 100 -25.42 13.38 5.55
C ARG A 100 -25.70 13.20 7.05
N GLN A 101 -26.18 12.03 7.46
CA GLN A 101 -26.44 11.68 8.86
C GLN A 101 -25.24 11.95 9.77
N MET A 102 -24.04 11.49 9.37
CA MET A 102 -22.82 11.71 10.15
C MET A 102 -22.31 13.15 10.11
N ILE A 103 -22.60 13.89 9.02
CA ILE A 103 -22.21 15.30 8.92
C ILE A 103 -22.96 16.13 9.97
N ASP A 104 -24.26 15.89 10.13
CA ASP A 104 -25.09 16.66 11.05
C ASP A 104 -24.74 16.37 12.52
N GLU A 105 -24.47 15.10 12.84
CA GLU A 105 -24.06 14.66 14.19
C GLU A 105 -22.67 15.17 14.59
N GLN A 106 -21.67 14.97 13.72
CA GLN A 106 -20.27 15.25 14.06
C GLN A 106 -19.80 16.64 13.64
N LYS A 107 -20.63 17.40 12.91
CA LYS A 107 -20.27 18.68 12.25
C LYS A 107 -19.00 18.59 11.41
N LYS A 108 -18.72 17.42 10.85
CA LYS A 108 -17.55 17.13 10.01
C LYS A 108 -18.02 16.75 8.60
N PHE A 109 -17.51 17.45 7.58
CA PHE A 109 -17.94 17.22 6.19
C PHE A 109 -17.38 15.93 5.57
N GLY A 110 -16.20 15.49 5.99
CA GLY A 110 -15.51 14.36 5.37
C GLY A 110 -14.07 14.24 5.85
N ALA A 111 -13.28 13.48 5.11
CA ALA A 111 -11.87 13.26 5.41
C ALA A 111 -10.99 13.31 4.15
N ARG A 112 -9.72 13.67 4.37
CA ARG A 112 -8.64 13.58 3.39
C ARG A 112 -7.56 12.65 3.94
N ILE A 113 -7.22 11.64 3.15
CA ILE A 113 -6.20 10.64 3.47
C ILE A 113 -4.98 10.94 2.62
N PHE A 114 -3.84 11.07 3.28
CA PHE A 114 -2.53 11.30 2.65
C PHE A 114 -1.71 10.02 2.75
N LEU A 115 -1.29 9.47 1.60
CA LEU A 115 -0.51 8.25 1.54
C LEU A 115 0.98 8.56 1.53
N PHE A 116 1.72 7.96 2.46
CA PHE A 116 3.19 8.00 2.49
C PHE A 116 3.74 6.62 2.15
N LYS A 117 4.80 6.58 1.34
CA LYS A 117 5.48 5.34 0.99
C LYS A 117 6.63 5.07 1.94
N CYS A 118 6.74 3.82 2.34
CA CYS A 118 7.85 3.34 3.12
C CYS A 118 8.26 1.93 2.66
N GLN A 119 9.51 1.57 2.94
CA GLN A 119 10.10 0.27 2.64
C GLN A 119 10.44 -0.44 3.93
N LEU A 120 10.15 -1.74 3.95
CA LEU A 120 10.49 -2.62 5.05
C LEU A 120 11.94 -3.10 4.87
N ASP A 121 12.82 -2.73 5.79
CA ASP A 121 14.24 -3.10 5.72
C ASP A 121 14.48 -4.34 6.60
N VAL A 122 14.19 -5.55 6.09
CA VAL A 122 14.31 -6.82 6.83
C VAL A 122 15.76 -7.22 7.17
N ASN A 123 16.74 -6.62 6.48
CA ASN A 123 18.16 -6.99 6.58
C ASN A 123 18.95 -6.08 7.53
N LYS A 124 18.33 -5.08 8.16
CA LYS A 124 19.05 -4.15 9.03
C LYS A 124 19.45 -4.86 10.32
N GLU A 125 20.70 -4.69 10.76
CA GLU A 125 21.23 -5.30 11.98
C GLU A 125 20.37 -4.91 13.21
N GLY A 126 19.59 -5.87 13.68
CA GLY A 126 18.66 -5.73 14.79
C GLY A 126 17.59 -6.82 14.70
N LYS A 127 17.22 -7.43 15.82
CA LYS A 127 16.17 -8.46 15.82
C LYS A 127 14.83 -7.80 15.45
N HIS A 128 14.33 -8.09 14.25
CA HIS A 128 12.96 -7.77 13.84
C HIS A 128 11.99 -8.56 14.70
N SER A 129 11.62 -7.98 15.83
CA SER A 129 10.92 -8.72 16.86
C SER A 129 9.46 -9.04 16.55
N ALA A 130 8.91 -8.42 15.50
CA ALA A 130 7.59 -8.75 14.95
C ALA A 130 7.61 -9.96 13.98
N ILE A 131 8.80 -10.39 13.53
CA ILE A 131 8.95 -11.61 12.73
C ILE A 131 9.00 -12.78 13.71
N GLN A 132 8.00 -13.67 13.64
CA GLN A 132 7.87 -14.77 14.59
C GLN A 132 8.75 -15.96 14.23
N ASP A 133 8.78 -16.30 12.95
CA ASP A 133 9.57 -17.42 12.43
C ASP A 133 10.82 -16.86 11.75
N GLU A 134 12.00 -17.23 12.25
CA GLU A 134 13.28 -16.87 11.60
C GLU A 134 13.57 -17.75 10.37
N THR A 135 12.73 -18.76 10.11
CA THR A 135 12.83 -19.64 8.96
C THR A 135 12.44 -18.91 7.68
N PHE A 136 13.42 -18.70 6.81
CA PHE A 136 13.20 -18.17 5.47
C PHE A 136 12.19 -19.01 4.69
N GLY A 137 11.19 -18.34 4.10
CA GLY A 137 10.13 -18.95 3.31
C GLY A 137 8.75 -18.97 3.98
N ASP A 138 8.64 -18.62 5.26
CA ASP A 138 7.35 -18.41 5.95
C ASP A 138 7.44 -17.33 7.04
N ARG A 139 8.26 -16.30 6.86
CA ARG A 139 8.37 -15.20 7.83
C ARG A 139 7.06 -14.42 7.92
N ILE A 140 6.37 -14.55 9.06
CA ILE A 140 5.13 -13.84 9.36
C ILE A 140 5.44 -12.59 10.19
N LEU A 141 5.03 -11.41 9.69
CA LEU A 141 4.99 -10.17 10.48
C LEU A 141 3.60 -10.02 11.09
N LYS A 142 3.48 -10.24 12.40
CA LYS A 142 2.21 -10.07 13.09
C LYS A 142 1.92 -8.59 13.32
N ALA A 143 0.86 -8.08 12.68
CA ALA A 143 0.27 -6.82 13.07
C ALA A 143 -0.58 -7.04 14.33
N GLU A 144 -0.23 -6.35 15.42
CA GLU A 144 -1.00 -6.36 16.66
C GLU A 144 -2.09 -5.27 16.56
N ASN A 145 -3.19 -5.42 17.30
CA ASN A 145 -4.30 -4.45 17.40
C ASN A 145 -5.28 -4.34 16.21
N TYR A 146 -5.18 -5.16 15.17
CA TYR A 146 -6.13 -5.18 14.05
C TYR A 146 -6.92 -6.48 13.96
N LEU A 147 -8.14 -6.42 13.42
CA LEU A 147 -8.98 -7.61 13.22
C LEU A 147 -8.27 -8.64 12.34
N ASP A 148 -7.70 -8.16 11.22
CA ASP A 148 -6.93 -8.98 10.30
C ASP A 148 -5.98 -8.11 9.48
N TYR A 149 -4.95 -8.74 8.94
CA TYR A 149 -3.97 -8.08 8.07
C TYR A 149 -3.53 -9.05 6.96
N SER A 150 -3.10 -8.48 5.84
CA SER A 150 -2.56 -9.24 4.70
C SER A 150 -1.50 -8.42 3.98
N TRP A 151 -0.48 -9.10 3.49
CA TRP A 151 0.50 -8.60 2.55
C TRP A 151 0.04 -8.98 1.15
N LEU A 152 -0.32 -8.01 0.32
CA LEU A 152 -0.95 -8.23 -0.99
C LEU A 152 -0.10 -7.67 -2.13
N THR A 153 -0.14 -8.34 -3.28
CA THR A 153 0.38 -7.85 -4.56
C THR A 153 -0.54 -6.79 -5.16
N ARG A 154 -0.10 -6.02 -6.16
CA ARG A 154 -0.94 -4.96 -6.76
C ARG A 154 -2.23 -5.52 -7.35
N ASN A 155 -2.18 -6.68 -8.01
CA ASN A 155 -3.36 -7.28 -8.61
C ASN A 155 -4.39 -7.68 -7.55
N GLU A 156 -3.96 -8.23 -6.42
CA GLU A 156 -4.83 -8.56 -5.30
C GLU A 156 -5.37 -7.30 -4.61
N LEU A 157 -4.54 -6.25 -4.46
CA LEU A 157 -4.97 -4.95 -3.95
C LEU A 157 -6.12 -4.35 -4.77
N CYS A 158 -6.03 -4.44 -6.10
CA CYS A 158 -7.06 -3.93 -7.00
C CYS A 158 -8.43 -4.61 -6.77
N GLN A 159 -8.44 -5.87 -6.33
CA GLN A 159 -9.65 -6.65 -6.08
C GLN A 159 -10.19 -6.43 -4.66
N ARG A 160 -9.31 -6.34 -3.66
CA ARG A 160 -9.68 -6.22 -2.24
C ARG A 160 -10.08 -4.79 -1.84
N LEU A 161 -9.41 -3.77 -2.37
CA LEU A 161 -9.64 -2.38 -1.96
C LEU A 161 -10.91 -1.79 -2.61
N PRO A 162 -11.61 -0.86 -1.95
CA PRO A 162 -12.74 -0.16 -2.55
C PRO A 162 -12.37 0.52 -3.87
N LYS A 163 -13.21 0.40 -4.90
CA LYS A 163 -12.91 0.89 -6.26
C LYS A 163 -12.53 2.38 -6.31
N GLN A 164 -13.23 3.23 -5.56
CA GLN A 164 -12.95 4.68 -5.52
C GLN A 164 -11.61 5.00 -4.84
N TYR A 165 -11.28 4.24 -3.80
CA TYR A 165 -10.03 4.32 -3.05
C TYR A 165 -8.85 3.88 -3.94
N TRP A 166 -8.99 2.72 -4.60
CA TRP A 166 -7.98 2.19 -5.51
C TRP A 166 -7.72 3.10 -6.70
N LYS A 167 -8.74 3.77 -7.25
CA LYS A 167 -8.55 4.71 -8.37
C LYS A 167 -7.55 5.82 -8.07
N LYS A 168 -7.41 6.23 -6.79
CA LYS A 168 -6.42 7.23 -6.36
C LYS A 168 -5.11 6.60 -5.93
N PHE A 169 -5.16 5.55 -5.11
CA PHE A 169 -3.96 4.96 -4.53
C PHE A 169 -3.25 3.91 -5.42
N GLY A 170 -3.91 3.37 -6.42
CA GLY A 170 -3.29 2.49 -7.42
C GLY A 170 -2.34 3.21 -8.39
N LEU A 171 -2.45 4.54 -8.51
CA LEU A 171 -1.54 5.36 -9.33
C LEU A 171 -0.10 5.38 -8.81
N PRO A 172 0.16 5.68 -7.52
CA PRO A 172 1.52 5.69 -6.99
C PRO A 172 2.10 4.29 -6.74
N ILE A 173 1.29 3.24 -6.66
CA ILE A 173 1.77 1.87 -6.42
C ILE A 173 2.50 1.37 -7.67
N TYR A 174 3.54 0.54 -7.50
CA TYR A 174 4.28 -0.04 -8.63
C TYR A 174 3.50 -1.17 -9.32
N PRO A 175 3.60 -1.33 -10.65
CA PRO A 175 3.01 -2.48 -11.35
C PRO A 175 3.69 -3.79 -10.91
N ASP A 176 2.95 -4.90 -10.91
CA ASP A 176 3.52 -6.23 -10.62
C ASP A 176 4.39 -6.73 -11.79
N GLU A 177 4.08 -6.29 -13.02
CA GLU A 177 4.82 -6.66 -14.22
C GLU A 177 5.66 -5.48 -14.72
N PHE A 178 6.77 -5.82 -15.39
CA PHE A 178 7.58 -4.83 -16.09
C PHE A 178 6.74 -4.13 -17.15
N ILE A 179 6.75 -2.79 -17.12
CA ILE A 179 6.04 -2.00 -18.12
C ILE A 179 6.75 -2.17 -19.46
N ASN A 180 6.04 -2.70 -20.46
CA ASN A 180 6.52 -2.66 -21.84
C ASN A 180 6.50 -1.21 -22.34
N ILE A 181 7.68 -0.58 -22.35
CA ILE A 181 7.87 0.83 -22.68
C ILE A 181 7.47 1.10 -24.14
N GLU A 182 7.78 0.19 -25.06
CA GLU A 182 7.47 0.37 -26.49
C GLU A 182 5.97 0.39 -26.73
N GLN A 183 5.23 -0.57 -26.16
CA GLN A 183 3.77 -0.61 -26.23
C GLN A 183 3.15 0.65 -25.62
N LEU A 184 3.70 1.13 -24.50
CA LEU A 184 3.26 2.36 -23.86
C LEU A 184 3.42 3.56 -24.82
N PHE A 185 4.58 3.70 -25.46
CA PHE A 185 4.84 4.76 -26.44
C PHE A 185 3.91 4.68 -27.65
N GLN A 186 3.70 3.50 -28.21
CA GLN A 186 2.76 3.29 -29.33
C GLN A 186 1.35 3.70 -28.95
N SER A 187 0.87 3.28 -27.77
CA SER A 187 -0.46 3.64 -27.28
C SER A 187 -0.62 5.15 -27.05
N SER A 188 0.44 5.82 -26.57
CA SER A 188 0.46 7.28 -26.36
C SER A 188 0.39 8.03 -27.69
N LYS A 189 1.20 7.62 -28.69
CA LYS A 189 1.15 8.17 -30.05
C LYS A 189 -0.25 8.03 -30.65
N HIS A 190 -0.85 6.84 -30.54
CA HIS A 190 -2.20 6.57 -31.04
C HIS A 190 -3.25 7.47 -30.36
N ARG A 191 -3.19 7.64 -29.03
CA ARG A 191 -4.09 8.57 -28.31
C ARG A 191 -3.91 10.02 -28.77
N ASN A 192 -2.68 10.46 -29.04
CA ASN A 192 -2.41 11.82 -29.49
C ASN A 192 -2.99 12.04 -30.91
N ILE A 193 -2.75 11.09 -31.82
CA ILE A 193 -3.34 11.11 -33.17
C ILE A 193 -4.88 11.14 -33.08
N ASN A 194 -5.48 10.30 -32.22
CA ASN A 194 -6.94 10.28 -32.02
C ASN A 194 -7.49 11.59 -31.44
N ARG A 195 -6.70 12.33 -30.65
CA ARG A 195 -7.10 13.65 -30.16
C ARG A 195 -7.00 14.71 -31.25
N LEU A 196 -5.95 14.68 -32.06
CA LEU A 196 -5.74 15.62 -33.16
C LEU A 196 -6.79 15.43 -34.26
N THR A 197 -7.09 14.19 -34.63
CA THR A 197 -8.16 13.86 -35.59
C THR A 197 -9.52 14.37 -35.10
N LYS A 198 -9.91 14.05 -33.86
CA LYS A 198 -11.16 14.60 -33.28
C LYS A 198 -11.20 16.13 -33.24
N ARG A 199 -10.06 16.80 -33.04
CA ARG A 199 -9.99 18.26 -33.12
C ARG A 199 -10.19 18.77 -34.54
N LEU A 200 -9.57 18.11 -35.51
CA LEU A 200 -9.67 18.45 -36.92
C LEU A 200 -11.11 18.25 -37.43
N ASP A 201 -11.78 17.18 -37.03
CA ASP A 201 -13.19 16.94 -37.35
C ASP A 201 -14.10 18.04 -36.80
N ARG A 202 -13.86 18.50 -35.56
CA ARG A 202 -14.61 19.62 -34.98
C ARG A 202 -14.43 20.93 -35.74
N ILE A 203 -13.22 21.20 -36.23
CA ILE A 203 -12.94 22.41 -37.04
C ILE A 203 -13.65 22.32 -38.39
N LYS A 204 -13.65 21.13 -39.02
CA LYS A 204 -14.34 20.92 -40.30
C LYS A 204 -15.86 21.06 -40.22
N VAL A 205 -16.47 20.74 -39.09
CA VAL A 205 -17.93 20.89 -38.88
C VAL A 205 -18.33 22.34 -38.57
N ALA A 206 -17.39 23.17 -38.13
CA ALA A 206 -17.64 24.57 -37.77
C ALA A 206 -17.49 25.56 -38.95
N ASN A 207 -16.92 25.10 -40.07
CA ASN A 207 -16.78 25.83 -41.33
C ASN A 207 -17.79 25.28 -42.36
#